data_AF-A0A178D8D0-F1
#
_entry.id   AF-A0A178D8D0-F1
#
_cell.length_a   1.000
_cell.length_b   1.000
_cell.length_c   1.000
_cell.angle_alpha   90.00
_cell.angle_beta   90.00
_cell.angle_gamma   90.00
#
_symmetry.space_group_name_H-M   'P 1'
#
loop_
_entity.id
_entity.type
_entity.pdbx_description
1 polymer ?
#
loop_
_entity_poly.entity_id
_entity_poly.type
_entity_poly.pdbx_seq_one_letter_code
_entity_poly.pdbx_strand_id
1 'polypeptide(L)'
;MSGLVEKLTAEGGGESVEFLNDLVRQLWPNINAAGSKMVKEIVEPMFKTMLPGPLATLHFTKIDLGPEPLRLSNAKTTKTEVDGIKLDLNVDWVGKADIEMDADMIPALGVESVQLHGRLSILLCPLTNVIPLIGAAQISFINPPVLKLDFTGAANVADFSIIDDTVRKVILGIINSMFTLPNRFLVKLDANADYFKTYHYPLGMVRVTVEKAWGFGEEAKSSTKKLFNKLTGAAPDCYAKVEVGGEEAWKTATKNNTNRPSWNETHDFVVSDFDQCIKVDVLDEDLNGDDEVGLAVTTVREILLAGGSQELPLVHKGQETDGRVSISCQFFKYVADAGSLTASDHKGDGRLSGIATILVAGAYGIPGRREDLKPSVVVTWGQTQRFQTAVKTDAPGTDINNPAFDQAFRLPITTDLVGSSPDNFRIALLDGTKEIGAVDIPFATVADAPDKTLQQKFDVGNGATVRASIRLRGVVPGEMPQTATLPDRRK
;
A
#
# COMPACT_ATOMS: atom_id res chain seq x y z
N MET A 1 8.41 16.52 -13.08
CA MET A 1 7.12 15.76 -12.95
C MET A 1 6.94 14.73 -14.06
N SER A 2 7.17 15.06 -15.34
CA SER A 2 7.09 14.09 -16.46
C SER A 2 7.95 12.84 -16.21
N GLY A 3 9.21 13.00 -15.80
CA GLY A 3 10.11 11.86 -15.55
C GLY A 3 9.72 10.94 -14.38
N LEU A 4 9.01 11.45 -13.36
CA LEU A 4 8.51 10.62 -12.26
C LEU A 4 7.26 9.85 -12.69
N VAL A 5 6.33 10.51 -13.38
CA VAL A 5 5.14 9.86 -13.95
C VAL A 5 5.58 8.78 -14.93
N GLU A 6 6.51 9.10 -15.82
CA GLU A 6 7.09 8.14 -16.77
C GLU A 6 7.70 6.94 -16.06
N LYS A 7 8.52 7.13 -15.01
CA LYS A 7 9.06 6.01 -14.23
C LYS A 7 7.98 5.18 -13.52
N LEU A 8 6.96 5.82 -12.96
CA LEU A 8 5.88 5.13 -12.24
C LEU A 8 4.90 4.40 -13.17
N THR A 9 4.84 4.78 -14.44
CA THR A 9 3.96 4.18 -15.47
C THR A 9 4.75 3.40 -16.54
N ALA A 10 6.08 3.35 -16.44
CA ALA A 10 6.96 2.66 -17.36
C ALA A 10 6.85 1.14 -17.21
N GLU A 11 6.09 0.54 -18.11
CA GLU A 11 6.36 -0.80 -18.58
C GLU A 11 6.21 -0.80 -20.10
N GLY A 12 7.27 -1.07 -20.83
CA GLY A 12 7.18 -1.10 -22.29
C GLY A 12 6.40 -2.31 -22.79
N GLY A 13 5.79 -2.18 -23.98
CA GLY A 13 5.27 -3.32 -24.75
C GLY A 13 3.84 -3.75 -24.46
N GLY A 14 3.03 -2.94 -23.77
CA GLY A 14 1.59 -3.15 -23.68
C GLY A 14 0.83 -2.71 -24.93
N GLU A 15 -0.41 -3.17 -25.04
CA GLU A 15 -1.30 -2.92 -26.18
C GLU A 15 -2.19 -1.68 -25.93
N SER A 16 -2.63 -1.03 -27.01
CA SER A 16 -3.67 -0.01 -26.92
C SER A 16 -5.04 -0.64 -26.62
N VAL A 17 -5.86 0.03 -25.82
CA VAL A 17 -7.16 -0.48 -25.33
C VAL A 17 -8.29 0.50 -25.57
N GLU A 18 -8.39 1.05 -26.78
CA GLU A 18 -9.45 2.01 -27.11
C GLU A 18 -10.86 1.46 -26.89
N PHE A 19 -11.09 0.16 -27.14
CA PHE A 19 -12.39 -0.44 -26.85
C PHE A 19 -12.75 -0.42 -25.35
N LEU A 20 -11.77 -0.55 -24.44
CA LEU A 20 -12.01 -0.40 -23.00
C LEU A 20 -12.33 1.06 -22.67
N ASN A 21 -11.68 2.02 -23.32
CA ASN A 21 -12.01 3.44 -23.16
C ASN A 21 -13.44 3.75 -23.64
N ASP A 22 -13.93 3.08 -24.69
CA ASP A 22 -15.32 3.20 -25.14
C ASP A 22 -16.31 2.66 -24.10
N LEU A 23 -15.96 1.57 -23.40
CA LEU A 23 -16.76 1.03 -22.30
C LEU A 23 -16.73 1.96 -21.08
N VAL A 24 -15.55 2.46 -20.69
CA VAL A 24 -15.41 3.41 -19.58
C VAL A 24 -16.24 4.66 -19.85
N ARG A 25 -16.21 5.20 -21.08
CA ARG A 25 -17.02 6.36 -21.48
C ARG A 25 -18.52 6.12 -21.28
N GLN A 26 -19.03 4.94 -21.62
CA GLN A 26 -20.44 4.59 -21.43
C GLN A 26 -20.79 4.34 -19.96
N LEU A 27 -19.87 3.76 -19.19
CA LEU A 27 -20.07 3.48 -17.77
C LEU A 27 -19.84 4.70 -16.88
N TRP A 28 -19.20 5.75 -17.38
CA TRP A 28 -18.74 6.90 -16.59
C TRP A 28 -19.81 7.54 -15.70
N PRO A 29 -21.06 7.75 -16.14
CA PRO A 29 -22.10 8.29 -15.25
C PRO A 29 -22.34 7.40 -14.01
N ASN A 30 -22.27 6.08 -14.18
CA ASN A 30 -22.41 5.11 -13.09
C ASN A 30 -21.15 5.06 -12.23
N ILE A 31 -19.96 5.13 -12.85
CA ILE A 31 -18.67 5.20 -12.15
C ILE A 31 -18.59 6.47 -11.30
N ASN A 32 -19.05 7.61 -11.82
CA ASN A 32 -19.10 8.87 -11.08
C ASN A 32 -20.06 8.74 -9.89
N ALA A 33 -21.29 8.27 -10.08
CA ALA A 33 -22.24 8.08 -8.98
C ALA A 33 -21.72 7.12 -7.90
N ALA A 34 -21.21 5.94 -8.29
CA ALA A 34 -20.71 4.93 -7.37
C ALA A 34 -19.38 5.36 -6.71
N GLY A 35 -18.47 5.95 -7.48
CA GLY A 35 -17.18 6.44 -7.03
C GLY A 35 -17.33 7.60 -6.05
N SER A 36 -18.19 8.58 -6.34
CA SER A 36 -18.51 9.69 -5.43
C SER A 36 -19.08 9.19 -4.11
N LYS A 37 -19.99 8.21 -4.16
CA LYS A 37 -20.51 7.56 -2.94
C LYS A 37 -19.38 6.86 -2.16
N MET A 38 -18.53 6.11 -2.84
CA MET A 38 -17.41 5.39 -2.24
C MET A 38 -16.41 6.33 -1.57
N VAL A 39 -16.06 7.44 -2.23
CA VAL A 39 -15.19 8.49 -1.65
C VAL A 39 -15.82 9.01 -0.37
N LYS A 40 -17.10 9.38 -0.39
CA LYS A 40 -17.77 9.87 0.83
C LYS A 40 -17.76 8.87 1.97
N GLU A 41 -18.13 7.62 1.70
CA GLU A 41 -18.27 6.58 2.73
C GLU A 41 -16.93 6.12 3.32
N ILE A 42 -15.83 6.23 2.56
CA ILE A 42 -14.51 5.75 2.97
C ILE A 42 -13.62 6.89 3.47
N VAL A 43 -13.54 7.99 2.72
CA VAL A 43 -12.58 9.08 2.97
C VAL A 43 -13.06 9.98 4.11
N GLU A 44 -14.35 10.34 4.13
CA GLU A 44 -14.88 11.27 5.13
C GLU A 44 -14.69 10.80 6.58
N PRO A 45 -14.93 9.52 6.94
CA PRO A 45 -14.64 9.03 8.28
C PRO A 45 -13.15 9.09 8.65
N MET A 46 -12.26 8.99 7.66
CA MET A 46 -10.80 9.00 7.86
C MET A 46 -10.24 10.42 8.07
N PHE A 47 -10.95 11.46 7.62
CA PHE A 47 -10.58 12.84 7.91
C PHE A 47 -10.49 13.11 9.41
N LYS A 48 -11.44 12.60 10.19
CA LYS A 48 -11.46 12.77 11.66
C LYS A 48 -10.22 12.21 12.37
N THR A 49 -9.59 11.18 11.80
CA THR A 49 -8.46 10.49 12.41
C THR A 49 -7.13 10.93 11.84
N MET A 50 -7.09 11.39 10.58
CA MET A 50 -5.86 11.67 9.85
C MET A 50 -5.58 13.17 9.64
N LEU A 51 -6.59 14.04 9.71
CA LEU A 51 -6.38 15.49 9.58
C LEU A 51 -6.16 16.16 10.95
N PRO A 52 -5.21 17.10 11.06
CA PRO A 52 -4.91 17.78 12.31
C PRO A 52 -5.85 18.95 12.60
N GLY A 53 -6.05 19.25 13.89
CA GLY A 53 -6.70 20.49 14.33
C GLY A 53 -8.11 20.68 13.75
N PRO A 54 -8.49 21.91 13.33
CA PRO A 54 -9.80 22.18 12.75
C PRO A 54 -10.14 21.36 11.49
N LEU A 55 -9.14 20.93 10.72
CA LEU A 55 -9.33 20.10 9.53
C LEU A 55 -9.91 18.71 9.85
N ALA A 56 -9.85 18.25 11.10
CA ALA A 56 -10.49 16.99 11.51
C ALA A 56 -12.02 16.98 11.33
N THR A 57 -12.64 18.16 11.18
CA THR A 57 -14.08 18.33 10.95
C THR A 57 -14.47 18.41 9.46
N LEU A 58 -13.47 18.33 8.58
CA LEU A 58 -13.68 18.36 7.13
C LEU A 58 -14.65 17.26 6.71
N HIS A 59 -15.64 17.62 5.90
CA HIS A 59 -16.61 16.69 5.35
C HIS A 59 -17.05 17.12 3.95
N PHE A 60 -17.52 16.17 3.14
CA PHE A 60 -17.96 16.45 1.78
C PHE A 60 -19.41 16.92 1.76
N THR A 61 -19.65 18.13 1.27
CA THR A 61 -21.00 18.64 0.99
C THR A 61 -21.46 18.20 -0.40
N LYS A 62 -20.53 18.05 -1.34
CA LYS A 62 -20.78 17.59 -2.71
C LYS A 62 -19.57 16.84 -3.25
N ILE A 63 -19.84 15.78 -4.02
CA ILE A 63 -18.81 15.06 -4.76
C ILE A 63 -19.36 14.76 -6.15
N ASP A 64 -18.73 15.35 -7.16
CA ASP A 64 -18.92 15.03 -8.56
C ASP A 64 -17.53 14.89 -9.20
N LEU A 65 -17.26 13.72 -9.79
CA LEU A 65 -15.98 13.46 -10.46
C LEU A 65 -15.88 14.12 -11.86
N GLY A 66 -16.92 14.82 -12.29
CA GLY A 66 -16.96 15.52 -13.56
C GLY A 66 -17.35 14.63 -14.74
N PRO A 67 -17.48 15.21 -15.94
CA PRO A 67 -17.90 14.50 -17.14
C PRO A 67 -16.75 13.80 -17.88
N GLU A 68 -15.48 14.15 -17.63
CA GLU A 68 -14.34 13.55 -18.31
C GLU A 68 -13.93 12.21 -17.67
N PRO A 69 -14.04 11.09 -18.42
CA PRO A 69 -13.69 9.78 -17.90
C PRO A 69 -12.19 9.56 -17.81
N LEU A 70 -11.80 8.67 -16.89
CA LEU A 70 -10.46 8.10 -16.89
C LEU A 70 -10.15 7.39 -18.22
N ARG A 71 -8.88 7.41 -18.61
CA ARG A 71 -8.38 6.69 -19.77
C ARG A 71 -7.46 5.56 -19.34
N LEU A 72 -7.56 4.46 -20.07
CA LEU A 72 -6.72 3.28 -19.95
C LEU A 72 -5.78 3.22 -21.16
N SER A 73 -4.54 2.82 -20.91
CA SER A 73 -3.54 2.58 -21.96
C SER A 73 -2.57 1.47 -21.55
N ASN A 74 -1.72 1.03 -22.49
CA ASN A 74 -0.60 0.13 -22.23
C ASN A 74 -0.99 -1.17 -21.49
N ALA A 75 -1.96 -1.90 -22.04
CA ALA A 75 -2.46 -3.12 -21.44
C ALA A 75 -1.51 -4.29 -21.62
N LYS A 76 -1.17 -4.97 -20.53
CA LYS A 76 -0.36 -6.18 -20.54
C LYS A 76 -1.04 -7.28 -19.75
N THR A 77 -1.22 -8.43 -20.39
CA THR A 77 -1.78 -9.62 -19.73
C THR A 77 -0.67 -10.63 -19.44
N THR A 78 -0.57 -11.06 -18.19
CA THR A 78 0.40 -12.06 -17.73
C THR A 78 -0.30 -13.22 -17.03
N LYS A 79 0.09 -14.46 -17.35
CA LYS A 79 -0.36 -15.63 -16.58
C LYS A 79 0.42 -15.68 -15.26
N THR A 80 -0.27 -15.87 -14.14
CA THR A 80 0.38 -15.99 -12.83
C THR A 80 0.70 -17.43 -12.47
N GLU A 81 1.60 -17.63 -11.50
CA GLU A 81 1.98 -18.96 -11.00
C GLU A 81 0.82 -19.71 -10.31
N VAL A 82 -0.21 -18.99 -9.87
CA VAL A 82 -1.42 -19.55 -9.22
C VAL A 82 -2.57 -19.75 -10.22
N ASP A 83 -2.24 -19.97 -11.50
CA ASP A 83 -3.20 -20.11 -12.61
C ASP A 83 -4.21 -18.95 -12.69
N GLY A 84 -3.82 -17.75 -12.29
CA GLY A 84 -4.60 -16.52 -12.43
C GLY A 84 -4.20 -15.72 -13.67
N ILE A 85 -4.96 -14.66 -13.95
CA ILE A 85 -4.67 -13.70 -15.01
C ILE A 85 -4.38 -12.35 -14.38
N LYS A 86 -3.18 -11.83 -14.58
CA LYS A 86 -2.80 -10.47 -14.20
C LYS A 86 -2.94 -9.57 -15.42
N LEU A 87 -3.70 -8.48 -15.28
CA LEU A 87 -3.87 -7.44 -16.29
C LEU A 87 -3.32 -6.13 -15.73
N ASP A 88 -2.22 -5.66 -16.29
CA ASP A 88 -1.62 -4.38 -15.95
C ASP A 88 -1.99 -3.33 -17.01
N LEU A 89 -2.36 -2.14 -16.55
CA LEU A 89 -2.88 -1.04 -17.37
C LEU A 89 -2.37 0.28 -16.81
N ASN A 90 -2.06 1.25 -17.65
CA ASN A 90 -1.88 2.63 -17.22
C ASN A 90 -3.23 3.31 -17.11
N VAL A 91 -3.46 3.99 -15.99
CA VAL A 91 -4.62 4.86 -15.74
C VAL A 91 -4.16 6.30 -15.82
N ASP A 92 -4.83 7.07 -16.66
CA ASP A 92 -4.63 8.50 -16.82
C ASP A 92 -5.98 9.21 -16.74
N TRP A 93 -6.19 9.96 -15.68
CA TRP A 93 -7.40 10.75 -15.48
C TRP A 93 -7.05 12.21 -15.23
N VAL A 94 -7.68 13.09 -16.00
CA VAL A 94 -7.64 14.54 -15.82
C VAL A 94 -9.09 14.99 -15.96
N GLY A 95 -9.79 15.08 -14.83
CA GLY A 95 -11.23 15.35 -14.76
C GLY A 95 -11.52 16.74 -14.20
N LYS A 96 -12.52 17.42 -14.77
CA LYS A 96 -13.06 18.65 -14.19
C LYS A 96 -14.07 18.28 -13.10
N ALA A 97 -13.55 18.05 -11.90
CA ALA A 97 -14.36 17.65 -10.76
C ALA A 97 -15.11 18.87 -10.17
N ASP A 98 -16.15 18.59 -9.41
CA ASP A 98 -16.90 19.56 -8.65
C ASP A 98 -17.15 18.96 -7.26
N ILE A 99 -16.09 19.04 -6.45
CA ILE A 99 -16.07 18.51 -5.09
C ILE A 99 -16.07 19.71 -4.15
N GLU A 100 -17.03 19.75 -3.25
CA GLU A 100 -17.16 20.79 -2.24
C GLU A 100 -16.99 20.16 -0.85
N MET A 101 -16.20 20.82 -0.02
CA MET A 101 -15.90 20.41 1.34
C MET A 101 -16.12 21.57 2.30
N ASP A 102 -16.61 21.25 3.49
CA ASP A 102 -16.81 22.21 4.58
C ASP A 102 -16.14 21.71 5.85
N ALA A 103 -15.69 22.63 6.70
CA ALA A 103 -15.02 22.35 7.96
C ALA A 103 -15.28 23.47 8.97
N ASP A 104 -15.32 23.12 10.25
CA ASP A 104 -15.48 24.10 11.32
C ASP A 104 -14.32 25.09 11.31
N MET A 105 -14.65 26.39 11.39
CA MET A 105 -13.69 27.49 11.50
C MET A 105 -12.78 27.70 10.27
N ILE A 106 -13.03 27.02 9.15
CA ILE A 106 -12.30 27.19 7.88
C ILE A 106 -13.32 27.51 6.78
N PRO A 107 -13.04 28.44 5.84
CA PRO A 107 -13.92 28.66 4.70
C PRO A 107 -14.11 27.40 3.86
N ALA A 108 -15.29 27.26 3.25
CA ALA A 108 -15.57 26.14 2.33
C ALA A 108 -14.51 26.04 1.23
N LEU A 109 -14.11 24.80 0.94
CA LEU A 109 -13.05 24.45 -0.01
C LEU A 109 -13.67 23.75 -1.21
N GLY A 110 -13.24 24.11 -2.41
CA GLY A 110 -13.61 23.40 -3.64
C GLY A 110 -12.42 22.66 -4.23
N VAL A 111 -12.68 21.59 -4.98
CA VAL A 111 -11.71 20.99 -5.92
C VAL A 111 -12.35 21.02 -7.30
N GLU A 112 -11.74 21.74 -8.24
CA GLU A 112 -12.25 21.90 -9.61
C GLU A 112 -11.59 20.96 -10.62
N SER A 113 -10.44 20.39 -10.26
CA SER A 113 -9.73 19.45 -11.13
C SER A 113 -9.01 18.39 -10.31
N VAL A 114 -9.14 17.14 -10.78
CA VAL A 114 -8.45 15.98 -10.23
C VAL A 114 -7.61 15.35 -11.32
N GLN A 115 -6.33 15.15 -11.03
CA GLN A 115 -5.42 14.42 -11.91
C GLN A 115 -4.92 13.18 -11.17
N LEU A 116 -5.17 12.00 -11.74
CA LEU A 116 -4.71 10.73 -11.20
C LEU A 116 -3.98 9.94 -12.29
N HIS A 117 -2.72 9.63 -12.03
CA HIS A 117 -1.87 8.86 -12.95
C HIS A 117 -1.21 7.69 -12.22
N GLY A 118 -1.28 6.49 -12.78
CA GLY A 118 -0.59 5.35 -12.18
C GLY A 118 -0.79 4.05 -12.95
N ARG A 119 0.07 3.07 -12.67
CA ARG A 119 -0.05 1.72 -13.24
C ARG A 119 -0.95 0.86 -12.37
N LEU A 120 -2.16 0.59 -12.86
CA LEU A 120 -3.15 -0.28 -12.25
C LEU A 120 -2.85 -1.75 -12.59
N SER A 121 -3.05 -2.63 -11.61
CA SER A 121 -2.96 -4.07 -11.75
C SER A 121 -4.25 -4.72 -11.30
N ILE A 122 -4.83 -5.54 -12.17
CA ILE A 122 -6.04 -6.31 -11.91
C ILE A 122 -5.66 -7.79 -11.95
N LEU A 123 -5.76 -8.46 -10.82
CA LEU A 123 -5.55 -9.90 -10.71
C LEU A 123 -6.89 -10.63 -10.68
N LEU A 124 -7.16 -11.41 -11.72
CA LEU A 124 -8.34 -12.26 -11.85
C LEU A 124 -7.98 -13.67 -11.36
N CYS A 125 -8.43 -14.02 -10.16
CA CYS A 125 -8.06 -15.25 -9.46
C CYS A 125 -9.08 -15.63 -8.35
N PRO A 126 -9.39 -16.92 -8.15
CA PRO A 126 -8.97 -18.07 -8.96
C PRO A 126 -9.74 -18.16 -10.28
N LEU A 127 -9.16 -18.80 -11.28
CA LEU A 127 -9.91 -19.26 -12.44
C LEU A 127 -10.71 -20.52 -12.08
N THR A 128 -11.92 -20.63 -12.60
CA THR A 128 -12.84 -21.73 -12.33
C THR A 128 -13.43 -22.27 -13.63
N ASN A 129 -14.02 -23.47 -13.56
CA ASN A 129 -14.76 -24.08 -14.67
C ASN A 129 -16.28 -23.83 -14.58
N VAL A 130 -16.71 -22.88 -13.74
CA VAL A 130 -18.11 -22.50 -13.52
C VAL A 130 -18.25 -21.02 -13.86
N ILE A 131 -19.22 -20.67 -14.71
CA ILE A 131 -19.51 -19.27 -15.07
C ILE A 131 -19.67 -18.44 -13.78
N PRO A 132 -18.95 -17.31 -13.63
CA PRO A 132 -18.29 -16.51 -14.68
C PRO A 132 -16.83 -16.86 -15.02
N LEU A 133 -16.35 -18.06 -14.67
CA LEU A 133 -14.97 -18.58 -14.88
C LEU A 133 -13.89 -17.89 -14.04
N ILE A 134 -14.24 -16.84 -13.32
CA ILE A 134 -13.33 -16.06 -12.48
C ILE A 134 -14.02 -15.91 -11.12
N GLY A 135 -13.34 -16.33 -10.05
CA GLY A 135 -13.87 -16.20 -8.70
C GLY A 135 -13.87 -14.77 -8.19
N ALA A 136 -12.75 -14.05 -8.38
CA ALA A 136 -12.62 -12.67 -7.94
C ALA A 136 -11.65 -11.85 -8.79
N ALA A 137 -11.82 -10.53 -8.72
CA ALA A 137 -10.88 -9.52 -9.21
C ALA A 137 -10.24 -8.81 -8.01
N GLN A 138 -8.92 -8.66 -8.02
CA GLN A 138 -8.16 -7.89 -7.04
C GLN A 138 -7.49 -6.71 -7.73
N ILE A 139 -7.80 -5.51 -7.28
CA ILE A 139 -7.41 -4.26 -7.95
C ILE A 139 -6.41 -3.51 -7.07
N SER A 140 -5.28 -3.12 -7.65
CA SER A 140 -4.24 -2.36 -6.96
C SER A 140 -3.32 -1.64 -7.95
N PHE A 141 -2.91 -0.42 -7.69
CA PHE A 141 -1.73 0.19 -8.28
C PHE A 141 -0.45 -0.55 -7.85
N ILE A 142 0.48 -0.71 -8.80
CA ILE A 142 1.80 -1.28 -8.53
C ILE A 142 2.58 -0.36 -7.58
N ASN A 143 2.50 0.95 -7.82
CA ASN A 143 3.17 2.00 -7.05
C ASN A 143 2.15 3.07 -6.64
N PRO A 144 2.40 3.84 -5.56
CA PRO A 144 1.55 4.97 -5.21
C PRO A 144 1.28 5.85 -6.44
N PRO A 145 0.01 6.07 -6.82
CA PRO A 145 -0.30 6.88 -7.98
C PRO A 145 0.05 8.34 -7.72
N VAL A 146 0.24 9.11 -8.79
CA VAL A 146 0.37 10.56 -8.72
C VAL A 146 -1.03 11.15 -8.66
N LEU A 147 -1.36 11.78 -7.53
CA LEU A 147 -2.59 12.53 -7.34
C LEU A 147 -2.28 14.04 -7.32
N LYS A 148 -3.01 14.83 -8.10
CA LYS A 148 -3.06 16.28 -7.97
C LYS A 148 -4.50 16.73 -7.86
N LEU A 149 -4.71 17.75 -7.05
CA LEU A 149 -6.00 18.37 -6.79
C LEU A 149 -5.80 19.86 -7.01
N ASP A 150 -6.58 20.44 -7.92
CA ASP A 150 -6.60 21.89 -8.12
C ASP A 150 -7.75 22.44 -7.29
N PHE A 151 -7.41 23.08 -6.18
CA PHE A 151 -8.39 23.59 -5.22
C PHE A 151 -8.84 25.02 -5.56
N THR A 152 -10.12 25.33 -5.28
CA THR A 152 -10.75 26.65 -5.45
C THR A 152 -11.29 27.19 -4.12
N GLY A 153 -11.68 28.47 -4.09
CA GLY A 153 -12.12 29.16 -2.85
C GLY A 153 -10.96 29.62 -1.94
N ALA A 154 -9.73 29.37 -2.38
CA ALA A 154 -8.46 29.54 -1.68
C ALA A 154 -8.01 30.97 -1.37
N ALA A 155 -8.42 31.92 -2.22
CA ALA A 155 -7.70 33.19 -2.41
C ALA A 155 -7.67 34.08 -1.15
N ASN A 156 -8.51 33.80 -0.15
CA ASN A 156 -8.61 34.54 1.10
C ASN A 156 -8.03 33.78 2.31
N VAL A 157 -7.41 32.61 2.12
CA VAL A 157 -6.90 31.76 3.21
C VAL A 157 -5.38 31.85 3.28
N ALA A 158 -4.84 32.44 4.34
CA ALA A 158 -3.40 32.66 4.52
C ALA A 158 -2.59 31.34 4.50
N ASP A 159 -3.16 30.25 5.00
CA ASP A 159 -2.49 28.95 5.14
C ASP A 159 -2.94 27.92 4.10
N PHE A 160 -3.50 28.37 2.97
CA PHE A 160 -4.13 27.48 1.99
C PHE A 160 -3.21 26.38 1.43
N SER A 161 -1.95 26.71 1.16
CA SER A 161 -0.98 25.74 0.62
C SER A 161 -0.74 24.58 1.59
N ILE A 162 -0.78 24.85 2.91
CA ILE A 162 -0.65 23.80 3.93
C ILE A 162 -1.89 22.89 3.92
N ILE A 163 -3.08 23.48 3.70
CA ILE A 163 -4.33 22.73 3.61
C ILE A 163 -4.35 21.84 2.37
N ASP A 164 -4.02 22.36 1.19
CA ASP A 164 -3.90 21.60 -0.07
C ASP A 164 -2.99 20.38 0.12
N ASP A 165 -1.75 20.62 0.58
CA ASP A 165 -0.78 19.54 0.78
C ASP A 165 -1.26 18.50 1.80
N THR A 166 -1.89 18.94 2.90
CA THR A 166 -2.38 18.05 3.97
C THR A 166 -3.54 17.18 3.46
N VAL A 167 -4.55 17.79 2.83
CA VAL A 167 -5.72 17.07 2.29
C VAL A 167 -5.29 16.11 1.19
N ARG A 168 -4.44 16.55 0.27
CA ARG A 168 -3.89 15.70 -0.80
C ARG A 168 -3.12 14.50 -0.23
N LYS A 169 -2.26 14.71 0.77
CA LYS A 169 -1.51 13.64 1.46
C LYS A 169 -2.45 12.64 2.13
N VAL A 170 -3.50 13.10 2.80
CA VAL A 170 -4.48 12.20 3.44
C VAL A 170 -5.23 11.37 2.39
N ILE A 171 -5.75 11.99 1.33
CA ILE A 171 -6.46 11.25 0.26
C ILE A 171 -5.52 10.23 -0.39
N LEU A 172 -4.28 10.61 -0.71
CA LEU A 172 -3.30 9.69 -1.27
C LEU A 172 -2.95 8.56 -0.30
N GLY A 173 -2.82 8.84 1.00
CA GLY A 173 -2.62 7.84 2.04
C GLY A 173 -3.75 6.82 2.10
N ILE A 174 -5.00 7.27 1.95
CA ILE A 174 -6.18 6.40 1.90
C ILE A 174 -6.14 5.51 0.66
N ILE A 175 -5.87 6.09 -0.52
CA ILE A 175 -5.70 5.33 -1.77
C ILE A 175 -4.60 4.27 -1.57
N ASN A 176 -3.45 4.62 -1.01
CA ASN A 176 -2.35 3.68 -0.81
C ASN A 176 -2.69 2.55 0.17
N SER A 177 -3.46 2.86 1.22
CA SER A 177 -3.85 1.85 2.22
C SER A 177 -4.81 0.79 1.66
N MET A 178 -5.52 1.09 0.57
CA MET A 178 -6.54 0.22 -0.01
C MET A 178 -6.20 -0.34 -1.40
N PHE A 179 -5.55 0.47 -2.22
CA PHE A 179 -5.36 0.26 -3.65
C PHE A 179 -3.91 0.32 -4.08
N THR A 180 -2.91 0.37 -3.21
CA THR A 180 -1.51 0.27 -3.64
C THR A 180 -0.88 -1.00 -3.08
N LEU A 181 -0.13 -1.72 -3.92
CA LEU A 181 0.54 -2.93 -3.49
C LEU A 181 1.36 -2.69 -2.21
N PRO A 182 1.27 -3.59 -1.23
CA PRO A 182 0.71 -4.93 -1.35
C PRO A 182 -0.80 -5.00 -1.01
N ASN A 183 -1.47 -3.88 -0.77
CA ASN A 183 -2.92 -3.81 -0.54
C ASN A 183 -3.69 -3.95 -1.85
N ARG A 184 -4.80 -4.69 -1.80
CA ARG A 184 -5.64 -5.01 -2.96
C ARG A 184 -7.10 -4.86 -2.59
N PHE A 185 -7.84 -4.13 -3.41
CA PHE A 185 -9.30 -4.08 -3.31
C PHE A 185 -9.91 -5.32 -3.98
N LEU A 186 -10.59 -6.16 -3.20
CA LEU A 186 -11.17 -7.41 -3.66
C LEU A 186 -12.63 -7.24 -4.06
N VAL A 187 -12.97 -7.70 -5.27
CA VAL A 187 -14.34 -7.85 -5.75
C VAL A 187 -14.57 -9.32 -6.10
N LYS A 188 -15.48 -9.99 -5.40
CA LYS A 188 -15.92 -11.34 -5.75
C LYS A 188 -16.86 -11.26 -6.95
N LEU A 189 -16.45 -11.88 -8.06
CA LEU A 189 -17.28 -12.02 -9.27
C LEU A 189 -18.22 -13.23 -9.14
N ASP A 190 -17.77 -14.26 -8.42
CA ASP A 190 -18.61 -15.33 -7.89
C ASP A 190 -18.73 -15.13 -6.37
N ALA A 191 -19.94 -14.92 -5.88
CA ALA A 191 -20.21 -14.75 -4.45
C ALA A 191 -19.78 -15.96 -3.61
N ASN A 192 -19.69 -17.15 -4.22
CA ASN A 192 -19.25 -18.39 -3.57
C ASN A 192 -17.73 -18.63 -3.69
N ALA A 193 -16.98 -17.72 -4.30
CA ALA A 193 -15.54 -17.86 -4.45
C ALA A 193 -14.86 -18.03 -3.07
N ASP A 194 -14.06 -19.09 -2.93
CA ASP A 194 -13.32 -19.35 -1.72
C ASP A 194 -12.24 -18.29 -1.52
N TYR A 195 -12.42 -17.43 -0.53
CA TYR A 195 -11.53 -16.30 -0.26
C TYR A 195 -10.05 -16.67 -0.19
N PHE A 196 -9.72 -17.81 0.44
CA PHE A 196 -8.35 -18.27 0.56
C PHE A 196 -7.66 -18.51 -0.80
N LYS A 197 -8.43 -18.88 -1.83
CA LYS A 197 -7.93 -19.06 -3.21
C LYS A 197 -7.90 -17.76 -4.01
N THR A 198 -8.57 -16.72 -3.52
CA THR A 198 -8.50 -15.38 -4.13
C THR A 198 -7.22 -14.69 -3.70
N TYR A 199 -6.76 -14.88 -2.46
CA TYR A 199 -5.62 -14.12 -1.91
C TYR A 199 -4.31 -14.43 -2.65
N HIS A 200 -3.62 -13.39 -3.11
CA HIS A 200 -2.30 -13.51 -3.71
C HIS A 200 -1.23 -13.05 -2.72
N TYR A 201 -0.33 -13.96 -2.38
CA TYR A 201 0.73 -13.69 -1.41
C TYR A 201 1.85 -12.83 -2.03
N PRO A 202 2.53 -12.00 -1.24
CA PRO A 202 3.71 -11.27 -1.70
C PRO A 202 4.81 -12.21 -2.20
N LEU A 203 5.64 -11.73 -3.13
CA LEU A 203 6.75 -12.46 -3.74
C LEU A 203 7.88 -12.74 -2.74
N GLY A 204 8.12 -11.80 -1.84
CA GLY A 204 9.25 -11.84 -0.92
C GLY A 204 9.38 -10.54 -0.13
N MET A 205 10.58 -10.31 0.38
CA MET A 205 10.99 -9.02 0.94
C MET A 205 12.27 -8.54 0.27
N VAL A 206 12.48 -7.23 0.29
CA VAL A 206 13.74 -6.60 -0.11
C VAL A 206 14.38 -5.95 1.09
N ARG A 207 15.67 -6.21 1.27
CA ARG A 207 16.52 -5.55 2.26
C ARG A 207 17.18 -4.36 1.58
N VAL A 208 16.74 -3.15 1.92
CA VAL A 208 17.28 -1.91 1.36
C VAL A 208 18.24 -1.29 2.36
N THR A 209 19.46 -1.01 1.92
CA THR A 209 20.45 -0.26 2.69
C THR A 209 20.66 1.09 2.04
N VAL A 210 20.47 2.17 2.80
CA VAL A 210 20.85 3.52 2.40
C VAL A 210 22.26 3.79 2.92
N GLU A 211 23.24 3.86 2.03
CA GLU A 211 24.64 3.90 2.41
C GLU A 211 25.11 5.33 2.71
N LYS A 212 24.96 6.21 1.72
CA LYS A 212 25.42 7.60 1.76
C LYS A 212 24.79 8.42 0.65
N ALA A 213 24.77 9.74 0.83
CA ALA A 213 24.43 10.68 -0.22
C ALA A 213 25.50 11.80 -0.29
N TRP A 214 25.65 12.45 -1.44
CA TRP A 214 26.63 13.51 -1.66
C TRP A 214 26.25 14.38 -2.86
N GLY A 215 27.01 15.47 -3.09
CA GLY A 215 26.88 16.29 -4.29
C GLY A 215 25.66 17.23 -4.29
N PHE A 216 24.89 17.26 -3.21
CA PHE A 216 23.87 18.26 -2.96
C PHE A 216 24.45 19.36 -2.06
N GLY A 217 24.05 20.61 -2.29
CA GLY A 217 24.56 21.76 -1.53
C GLY A 217 26.01 22.21 -1.83
N GLU A 218 26.79 21.48 -2.64
CA GLU A 218 28.09 21.94 -3.13
C GLU A 218 27.92 22.81 -4.39
N GLU A 219 28.13 24.12 -4.24
CA GLU A 219 28.21 25.17 -5.27
C GLU A 219 27.44 24.93 -6.59
N ALA A 220 26.11 25.02 -6.55
CA ALA A 220 25.31 25.23 -7.75
C ALA A 220 25.75 26.54 -8.46
N LYS A 221 26.34 26.42 -9.66
CA LYS A 221 26.85 27.53 -10.50
C LYS A 221 25.75 28.42 -11.13
N SER A 222 24.57 28.53 -10.52
CA SER A 222 23.43 29.26 -11.09
C SER A 222 22.79 30.24 -10.09
N SER A 223 22.09 31.23 -10.64
CA SER A 223 21.48 32.42 -10.01
C SER A 223 20.49 32.15 -8.87
N THR A 224 20.26 30.89 -8.51
CA THR A 224 19.54 30.40 -7.32
C THR A 224 20.28 30.68 -6.00
N LYS A 225 21.51 31.23 -6.09
CA LYS A 225 22.42 31.64 -5.01
C LYS A 225 21.85 32.57 -3.91
N LYS A 226 20.58 32.99 -3.97
CA LYS A 226 19.97 33.89 -2.96
C LYS A 226 19.02 33.23 -1.97
N LEU A 227 18.54 32.01 -2.24
CA LEU A 227 17.56 31.37 -1.35
C LEU A 227 18.22 30.50 -0.28
N PHE A 228 19.18 29.66 -0.66
CA PHE A 228 19.84 28.73 0.28
C PHE A 228 20.91 29.36 1.18
N ASN A 229 21.55 30.44 0.74
CA ASN A 229 22.69 31.02 1.47
C ASN A 229 22.30 32.05 2.55
N LYS A 230 21.00 32.24 2.82
CA LYS A 230 20.52 33.40 3.59
C LYS A 230 20.09 33.13 5.02
N LEU A 231 20.15 31.89 5.53
CA LEU A 231 19.79 31.64 6.94
C LEU A 231 20.93 31.23 7.89
N THR A 232 21.94 30.43 7.53
CA THR A 232 22.96 30.05 8.55
C THR A 232 24.39 29.76 8.09
N GLY A 233 24.66 29.50 6.81
CA GLY A 233 26.00 29.07 6.38
C GLY A 233 26.47 27.74 7.03
N ALA A 234 25.54 27.00 7.65
CA ALA A 234 25.76 25.68 8.21
C ALA A 234 25.36 24.60 7.19
N ALA A 235 25.99 23.44 7.28
CA ALA A 235 25.62 22.28 6.47
C ALA A 235 24.27 21.71 6.96
N PRO A 236 23.50 21.04 6.09
CA PRO A 236 22.18 20.50 6.44
C PRO A 236 22.26 19.35 7.46
N ASP A 237 21.18 19.13 8.20
CA ASP A 237 20.96 17.99 9.10
C ASP A 237 20.18 16.90 8.34
N CYS A 238 20.89 16.04 7.61
CA CYS A 238 20.26 15.17 6.62
C CYS A 238 19.78 13.82 7.15
N TYR A 239 18.60 13.40 6.71
CA TYR A 239 18.15 12.01 6.79
C TYR A 239 17.57 11.54 5.44
N ALA A 240 17.42 10.23 5.29
CA ALA A 240 16.74 9.63 4.14
C ALA A 240 15.42 8.99 4.57
N LYS A 241 14.36 9.25 3.83
CA LYS A 241 13.07 8.59 3.92
C LYS A 241 12.91 7.64 2.74
N VAL A 242 12.62 6.37 3.00
CA VAL A 242 12.48 5.32 2.00
C VAL A 242 11.03 4.82 1.96
N GLU A 243 10.47 4.74 0.75
CA GLU A 243 9.11 4.24 0.51
C GLU A 243 9.13 3.14 -0.56
N VAL A 244 8.42 2.03 -0.30
CA VAL A 244 8.26 0.91 -1.24
C VAL A 244 6.78 0.51 -1.30
N GLY A 245 6.12 0.76 -2.43
CA GLY A 245 4.68 0.51 -2.56
C GLY A 245 3.83 1.30 -1.55
N GLY A 246 2.88 0.61 -0.92
CA GLY A 246 2.03 1.10 0.17
C GLY A 246 2.46 0.59 1.55
N GLU A 247 3.70 0.12 1.70
CA GLU A 247 4.30 -0.16 3.02
C GLU A 247 4.56 1.15 3.78
N GLU A 248 4.73 1.05 5.10
CA GLU A 248 5.09 2.21 5.93
C GLU A 248 6.46 2.76 5.50
N ALA A 249 6.57 4.09 5.48
CA ALA A 249 7.82 4.74 5.14
C ALA A 249 8.85 4.56 6.27
N TRP A 250 10.09 4.26 5.91
CA TRP A 250 11.19 4.15 6.86
C TRP A 250 12.07 5.40 6.81
N LYS A 251 12.45 5.94 7.98
CA LYS A 251 13.36 7.08 8.14
C LYS A 251 14.68 6.60 8.75
N THR A 252 15.80 6.98 8.15
CA THR A 252 17.14 6.79 8.75
C THR A 252 17.37 7.74 9.92
N ALA A 253 18.41 7.51 10.71
CA ALA A 253 18.87 8.52 11.66
C ALA A 253 19.32 9.80 10.93
N THR A 254 19.12 10.95 11.58
CA THR A 254 19.61 12.24 11.09
C THR A 254 21.13 12.34 11.27
N LYS A 255 21.83 12.83 10.25
CA LYS A 255 23.26 13.15 10.29
C LYS A 255 23.42 14.66 10.25
N ASN A 256 23.86 15.20 11.37
CA ASN A 256 23.87 16.63 11.56
C ASN A 256 25.03 17.30 10.81
N ASN A 257 24.79 18.50 10.28
CA ASN A 257 25.77 19.39 9.69
C ASN A 257 26.67 18.72 8.63
N THR A 258 26.08 18.00 7.67
CA THR A 258 26.84 17.35 6.60
C THR A 258 26.10 17.33 5.27
N ASN A 259 26.79 17.72 4.19
CA ASN A 259 26.36 17.56 2.80
C ASN A 259 26.80 16.21 2.19
N ARG A 260 27.42 15.36 3.01
CA ARG A 260 27.92 14.03 2.65
C ARG A 260 27.54 13.01 3.74
N PRO A 261 26.25 12.87 4.07
CA PRO A 261 25.80 11.95 5.10
C PRO A 261 26.13 10.51 4.71
N SER A 262 26.53 9.72 5.71
CA SER A 262 26.65 8.27 5.58
C SER A 262 25.86 7.62 6.70
N TRP A 263 24.83 6.87 6.31
CA TRP A 263 23.91 6.19 7.22
C TRP A 263 24.33 4.73 7.39
N ASN A 264 24.48 3.99 6.29
CA ASN A 264 24.66 2.53 6.28
C ASN A 264 23.57 1.81 7.11
N GLU A 265 22.36 2.34 7.05
CA GLU A 265 21.21 1.82 7.78
C GLU A 265 20.37 0.98 6.82
N THR A 266 19.66 -0.01 7.37
CA THR A 266 18.97 -1.03 6.60
C THR A 266 17.55 -1.23 7.10
N HIS A 267 16.64 -1.47 6.16
CA HIS A 267 15.26 -1.84 6.45
C HIS A 267 14.73 -2.84 5.44
N ASP A 268 13.90 -3.77 5.90
CA ASP A 268 13.29 -4.79 5.07
C ASP A 268 11.83 -4.40 4.71
N PHE A 269 11.50 -4.42 3.42
CA PHE A 269 10.15 -4.12 2.91
C PHE A 269 9.53 -5.35 2.26
N VAL A 270 8.22 -5.55 2.42
CA VAL A 270 7.48 -6.61 1.71
C VAL A 270 7.26 -6.20 0.25
N VAL A 271 7.51 -7.13 -0.69
CA VAL A 271 7.37 -6.89 -2.12
C VAL A 271 6.42 -7.90 -2.75
N SER A 272 5.42 -7.39 -3.46
CA SER A 272 4.42 -8.15 -4.23
C SER A 272 4.61 -8.05 -5.75
N ASP A 273 5.44 -7.12 -6.21
CA ASP A 273 5.83 -7.01 -7.62
C ASP A 273 7.25 -6.44 -7.76
N PHE A 274 8.06 -6.96 -8.67
CA PHE A 274 9.41 -6.45 -8.92
C PHE A 274 9.41 -5.06 -9.56
N ASP A 275 8.30 -4.60 -10.14
CA ASP A 275 8.15 -3.25 -10.68
C ASP A 275 7.74 -2.23 -9.59
N GLN A 276 7.66 -2.65 -8.33
CA GLN A 276 7.54 -1.71 -7.22
C GLN A 276 8.79 -0.82 -7.15
N CYS A 277 8.55 0.48 -6.97
CA CYS A 277 9.58 1.49 -6.83
C CYS A 277 10.13 1.51 -5.41
N ILE A 278 11.45 1.69 -5.31
CA ILE A 278 12.15 2.14 -4.12
C ILE A 278 12.37 3.64 -4.31
N LYS A 279 11.63 4.44 -3.54
CA LYS A 279 11.79 5.90 -3.50
C LYS A 279 12.66 6.26 -2.31
N VAL A 280 13.68 7.07 -2.54
CA VAL A 280 14.59 7.57 -1.50
C VAL A 280 14.56 9.08 -1.55
N ASP A 281 13.91 9.68 -0.58
CA ASP A 281 13.82 11.12 -0.40
C ASP A 281 14.86 11.54 0.64
N VAL A 282 15.80 12.40 0.23
CA VAL A 282 16.80 12.98 1.15
C VAL A 282 16.24 14.31 1.61
N LEU A 283 16.13 14.50 2.92
CA LEU A 283 15.55 15.70 3.53
C LEU A 283 16.53 16.35 4.51
N ASP A 284 16.38 17.66 4.69
CA ASP A 284 17.02 18.45 5.75
C ASP A 284 16.04 18.54 6.94
N GLU A 285 16.45 18.08 8.12
CA GLU A 285 15.61 18.11 9.32
C GLU A 285 15.57 19.51 9.92
N ASP A 286 14.42 20.17 9.79
CA ASP A 286 14.23 21.56 10.20
C ASP A 286 13.06 21.69 11.19
N LEU A 287 13.22 22.58 12.18
CA LEU A 287 12.21 22.78 13.23
C LEU A 287 10.83 23.24 12.71
N ASN A 288 10.76 23.78 11.48
CA ASN A 288 9.54 24.31 10.86
C ASN A 288 9.02 23.45 9.68
N GLY A 289 9.53 22.23 9.53
CA GLY A 289 9.17 21.31 8.46
C GLY A 289 10.37 21.02 7.55
N ASP A 290 10.56 19.73 7.26
CA ASP A 290 11.76 19.25 6.59
C ASP A 290 11.77 19.63 5.10
N ASP A 291 12.88 20.22 4.64
CA ASP A 291 13.06 20.64 3.25
C ASP A 291 13.57 19.47 2.40
N GLU A 292 12.88 19.17 1.30
CA GLU A 292 13.33 18.16 0.31
C GLU A 292 14.68 18.60 -0.28
N VAL A 293 15.74 17.83 -0.05
CA VAL A 293 17.04 18.03 -0.70
C VAL A 293 17.02 17.41 -2.09
N GLY A 294 16.46 16.22 -2.21
CA GLY A 294 16.21 15.60 -3.50
C GLY A 294 15.69 14.17 -3.40
N LEU A 295 14.99 13.77 -4.45
CA LEU A 295 14.36 12.48 -4.61
C LEU A 295 15.11 11.61 -5.62
N ALA A 296 15.42 10.38 -5.23
CA ALA A 296 15.87 9.31 -6.11
C ALA A 296 14.81 8.20 -6.21
N VAL A 297 14.67 7.62 -7.40
CA VAL A 297 13.73 6.51 -7.65
C VAL A 297 14.37 5.48 -8.57
N THR A 298 14.31 4.21 -8.14
CA THR A 298 14.58 3.00 -8.91
C THR A 298 13.45 1.99 -8.65
N THR A 299 13.38 0.91 -9.42
CA THR A 299 12.52 -0.25 -9.11
C THR A 299 13.32 -1.38 -8.46
N VAL A 300 12.63 -2.26 -7.73
CA VAL A 300 13.24 -3.50 -7.23
C VAL A 300 13.88 -4.28 -8.39
N ARG A 301 13.23 -4.28 -9.56
CA ARG A 301 13.76 -4.91 -10.77
C ARG A 301 15.09 -4.31 -11.20
N GLU A 302 15.13 -3.00 -11.40
CA GLU A 302 16.31 -2.29 -11.92
C GLU A 302 17.52 -2.46 -11.02
N ILE A 303 17.36 -2.31 -9.70
CA ILE A 303 18.49 -2.43 -8.77
C ILE A 303 19.03 -3.86 -8.70
N LEU A 304 18.16 -4.87 -8.70
CA LEU A 304 18.60 -6.27 -8.69
C LEU A 304 19.29 -6.65 -9.99
N LEU A 305 18.81 -6.17 -11.15
CA LEU A 305 19.48 -6.37 -12.44
C LEU A 305 20.83 -5.63 -12.52
N ALA A 306 20.99 -4.53 -11.79
CA ALA A 306 22.25 -3.80 -11.65
C ALA A 306 23.23 -4.47 -10.67
N GLY A 307 22.94 -5.69 -10.19
CA GLY A 307 23.79 -6.43 -9.25
C GLY A 307 23.52 -6.13 -7.77
N GLY A 308 22.41 -5.47 -7.46
CA GLY A 308 21.98 -5.19 -6.09
C GLY A 308 22.52 -3.90 -5.50
N SER A 309 23.24 -3.06 -6.26
CA SER A 309 23.71 -1.75 -5.80
C SER A 309 23.62 -0.72 -6.92
N GLN A 310 23.21 0.52 -6.58
CA GLN A 310 23.11 1.63 -7.53
C GLN A 310 23.46 2.96 -6.87
N GLU A 311 24.14 3.83 -7.63
CA GLU A 311 24.24 5.26 -7.34
C GLU A 311 23.21 6.01 -8.18
N LEU A 312 22.18 6.53 -7.51
CA LEU A 312 21.05 7.19 -8.16
C LEU A 312 21.22 8.71 -8.13
N PRO A 313 20.91 9.42 -9.24
CA PRO A 313 20.87 10.87 -9.23
C PRO A 313 19.68 11.38 -8.41
N LEU A 314 19.90 12.45 -7.65
CA LEU A 314 18.86 13.16 -6.92
C LEU A 314 18.21 14.21 -7.84
N VAL A 315 16.88 14.26 -7.79
CA VAL A 315 16.06 15.23 -8.50
C VAL A 315 15.34 16.08 -7.47
N HIS A 316 15.45 17.41 -7.56
CA HIS A 316 14.75 18.32 -6.66
C HIS A 316 13.67 19.07 -7.44
N LYS A 317 12.41 18.98 -7.00
CA LYS A 317 11.26 19.65 -7.68
C LYS A 317 11.19 19.38 -9.19
N GLY A 318 11.60 18.18 -9.60
CA GLY A 318 11.61 17.76 -11.00
C GLY A 318 12.78 18.27 -11.85
N GLN A 319 13.78 18.92 -11.25
CA GLN A 319 15.02 19.31 -11.92
C GLN A 319 16.18 18.41 -11.46
N GLU A 320 17.04 18.03 -12.41
CA GLU A 320 18.26 17.28 -12.10
C GLU A 320 19.18 18.12 -11.20
N THR A 321 19.86 17.43 -10.29
CA THR A 321 20.87 18.03 -9.42
C THR A 321 22.20 17.31 -9.60
N ASP A 322 23.28 17.90 -9.08
CA ASP A 322 24.58 17.21 -8.96
C ASP A 322 24.59 16.16 -7.83
N GLY A 323 23.50 16.11 -7.04
CA GLY A 323 23.32 15.22 -5.92
C GLY A 323 23.15 13.75 -6.33
N ARG A 324 23.67 12.85 -5.51
CA ARG A 324 23.55 11.41 -5.65
C ARG A 324 23.32 10.73 -4.32
N VAL A 325 22.67 9.57 -4.36
CA VAL A 325 22.52 8.65 -3.23
C VAL A 325 22.95 7.25 -3.65
N SER A 326 23.73 6.58 -2.81
CA SER A 326 24.12 5.18 -2.98
C SER A 326 23.22 4.29 -2.14
N ILE A 327 22.63 3.28 -2.78
CA ILE A 327 21.80 2.29 -2.13
C ILE A 327 22.19 0.88 -2.57
N SER A 328 22.00 -0.09 -1.67
CA SER A 328 22.03 -1.51 -2.00
C SER A 328 20.70 -2.19 -1.67
N CYS A 329 20.38 -3.25 -2.40
CA CYS A 329 19.16 -4.01 -2.28
C CYS A 329 19.43 -5.51 -2.45
N GLN A 330 18.94 -6.31 -1.51
CA GLN A 330 18.96 -7.78 -1.61
C GLN A 330 17.53 -8.33 -1.55
N PHE A 331 17.20 -9.25 -2.44
CA PHE A 331 15.91 -9.93 -2.43
C PHE A 331 15.95 -11.21 -1.61
N PHE A 332 14.89 -11.43 -0.83
CA PHE A 332 14.66 -12.65 -0.08
C PHE A 332 13.31 -13.24 -0.46
N LYS A 333 13.30 -14.52 -0.83
CA LYS A 333 12.08 -15.24 -1.15
C LYS A 333 11.47 -15.88 0.10
N TYR A 334 10.15 -15.96 0.12
CA TYR A 334 9.43 -16.65 1.19
C TYR A 334 9.48 -18.17 1.02
N VAL A 335 9.75 -18.89 2.11
CA VAL A 335 9.82 -20.36 2.14
C VAL A 335 8.99 -20.93 3.28
N ALA A 336 8.43 -22.12 3.06
CA ALA A 336 7.66 -22.87 4.06
C ALA A 336 8.56 -23.60 5.07
N ASP A 337 9.53 -22.87 5.62
CA ASP A 337 10.49 -23.37 6.61
C ASP A 337 10.46 -22.49 7.86
N ALA A 338 9.92 -23.03 8.95
CA ALA A 338 9.87 -22.33 10.23
C ALA A 338 11.27 -22.19 10.87
N GLY A 339 12.24 -23.04 10.52
CA GLY A 339 13.61 -22.93 11.02
C GLY A 339 14.27 -21.62 10.58
N SER A 340 14.03 -21.20 9.34
CA SER A 340 14.54 -19.93 8.80
C SER A 340 14.06 -18.68 9.55
N LEU A 341 12.93 -18.74 10.28
CA LEU A 341 12.44 -17.63 11.12
C LEU A 341 13.38 -17.28 12.29
N THR A 342 14.30 -18.18 12.64
CA THR A 342 15.23 -17.99 13.77
C THR A 342 16.69 -17.85 13.32
N ALA A 343 16.94 -17.79 12.01
CA ALA A 343 18.28 -17.69 11.46
C ALA A 343 18.97 -16.37 11.90
N SER A 344 20.27 -16.45 12.22
CA SER A 344 21.04 -15.35 12.80
C SER A 344 21.13 -14.11 11.91
N ASP A 345 21.06 -14.31 10.60
CA ASP A 345 21.29 -13.25 9.60
C ASP A 345 20.13 -12.25 9.53
N HIS A 346 19.02 -12.57 10.22
CA HIS A 346 17.83 -11.73 10.38
C HIS A 346 17.77 -11.05 11.76
N LYS A 347 18.81 -11.16 12.59
CA LYS A 347 18.89 -10.44 13.87
C LYS A 347 19.31 -9.00 13.64
N GLY A 348 18.61 -8.07 14.30
CA GLY A 348 18.91 -6.64 14.28
C GLY A 348 17.68 -5.80 14.02
N ASP A 349 17.77 -4.51 14.36
CA ASP A 349 16.69 -3.57 14.13
C ASP A 349 16.41 -3.41 12.63
N GLY A 350 15.14 -3.25 12.26
CA GLY A 350 14.68 -3.16 10.87
C GLY A 350 14.81 -4.43 10.03
N ARG A 351 15.22 -5.58 10.62
CA ARG A 351 15.35 -6.85 9.89
C ARG A 351 14.18 -7.79 10.14
N LEU A 352 13.66 -8.33 9.05
CA LEU A 352 12.62 -9.34 9.06
C LEU A 352 13.21 -10.73 8.85
N SER A 353 12.67 -11.69 9.58
CA SER A 353 12.96 -13.12 9.53
C SER A 353 11.88 -13.92 8.79
N GLY A 354 10.74 -13.29 8.50
CA GLY A 354 9.63 -13.91 7.80
C GLY A 354 8.38 -13.04 7.74
N ILE A 355 7.26 -13.67 7.43
CA ILE A 355 5.92 -13.09 7.44
C ILE A 355 4.91 -14.13 7.93
N ALA A 356 4.01 -13.70 8.81
CA ALA A 356 2.76 -14.42 9.08
C ALA A 356 1.64 -13.74 8.28
N THR A 357 0.84 -14.52 7.57
CA THR A 357 -0.34 -14.03 6.87
C THR A 357 -1.57 -14.68 7.47
N ILE A 358 -2.51 -13.85 7.92
CA ILE A 358 -3.74 -14.29 8.56
C ILE A 358 -4.92 -13.85 7.69
N LEU A 359 -5.65 -14.81 7.15
CA LEU A 359 -6.82 -14.58 6.32
C LEU A 359 -8.07 -14.89 7.12
N VAL A 360 -8.94 -13.92 7.33
CA VAL A 360 -10.24 -14.11 8.00
C VAL A 360 -11.33 -14.09 6.93
N ALA A 361 -11.86 -15.28 6.62
CA ALA A 361 -12.91 -15.41 5.60
C ALA A 361 -14.28 -14.98 6.15
N GLY A 362 -14.65 -15.46 7.34
CA GLY A 362 -15.96 -15.17 7.93
C GLY A 362 -16.15 -15.77 9.31
N ALA A 363 -17.21 -15.35 9.99
CA ALA A 363 -17.71 -15.98 11.21
C ALA A 363 -19.06 -16.64 10.95
N TYR A 364 -19.44 -17.60 11.80
CA TYR A 364 -20.67 -18.38 11.64
C TYR A 364 -21.32 -18.66 12.99
N GLY A 365 -22.65 -18.74 13.00
CA GLY A 365 -23.41 -19.12 14.18
C GLY A 365 -23.39 -18.07 15.30
N ILE A 366 -23.24 -16.79 14.96
CA ILE A 366 -23.21 -15.72 15.96
C ILE A 366 -24.60 -15.61 16.61
N PRO A 367 -24.74 -15.78 17.95
CA PRO A 367 -26.03 -15.70 18.62
C PRO A 367 -26.45 -14.24 18.79
N GLY A 368 -27.73 -13.92 18.56
CA GLY A 368 -28.27 -12.58 18.78
C GLY A 368 -29.37 -12.20 17.80
N ARG A 369 -29.97 -11.04 18.03
CA ARG A 369 -30.93 -10.44 17.08
C ARG A 369 -30.18 -9.74 15.97
N ARG A 370 -30.63 -9.98 14.74
CA ARG A 370 -30.00 -9.49 13.51
C ARG A 370 -29.74 -7.98 13.55
N GLU A 371 -30.73 -7.18 13.94
CA GLU A 371 -30.62 -5.71 13.96
C GLU A 371 -29.61 -5.15 14.98
N ASP A 372 -29.26 -5.93 16.02
CA ASP A 372 -28.40 -5.49 17.11
C ASP A 372 -26.92 -5.85 16.88
N LEU A 373 -26.67 -6.86 16.02
CA LEU A 373 -25.35 -7.44 15.83
C LEU A 373 -24.39 -6.51 15.09
N LYS A 374 -23.19 -6.35 15.66
CA LYS A 374 -22.06 -5.59 15.12
C LYS A 374 -20.78 -6.44 15.09
N PRO A 375 -20.76 -7.56 14.35
CA PRO A 375 -19.69 -8.52 14.48
C PRO A 375 -18.39 -8.05 13.82
N SER A 376 -17.27 -8.40 14.45
CA SER A 376 -15.92 -8.27 13.89
C SER A 376 -15.00 -9.33 14.47
N VAL A 377 -13.88 -9.61 13.78
CA VAL A 377 -12.85 -10.53 14.27
C VAL A 377 -11.60 -9.74 14.58
N VAL A 378 -11.07 -9.91 15.78
CA VAL A 378 -9.78 -9.40 16.23
C VAL A 378 -8.77 -10.53 16.20
N VAL A 379 -7.61 -10.25 15.62
CA VAL A 379 -6.47 -11.15 15.58
C VAL A 379 -5.33 -10.51 16.36
N THR A 380 -4.74 -11.23 17.32
CA THR A 380 -3.55 -10.77 18.05
C THR A 380 -2.44 -11.79 18.00
N TRP A 381 -1.20 -11.30 18.04
CA TRP A 381 -0.02 -12.14 18.22
C TRP A 381 1.05 -11.39 19.02
N GLY A 382 1.48 -11.99 20.13
CA GLY A 382 2.30 -11.29 21.12
C GLY A 382 1.64 -10.03 21.68
N GLN A 383 2.46 -9.12 22.20
CA GLN A 383 1.97 -7.93 22.91
C GLN A 383 1.65 -6.75 22.00
N THR A 384 2.23 -6.69 20.81
CA THR A 384 2.20 -5.50 19.94
C THR A 384 1.31 -5.66 18.72
N GLN A 385 1.08 -6.89 18.25
CA GLN A 385 0.34 -7.13 17.02
C GLN A 385 -1.15 -7.31 17.33
N ARG A 386 -1.98 -6.34 16.91
CA ARG A 386 -3.44 -6.41 17.01
C ARG A 386 -4.07 -5.84 15.76
N PHE A 387 -4.88 -6.66 15.09
CA PHE A 387 -5.63 -6.27 13.91
C PHE A 387 -7.11 -6.63 14.07
N GLN A 388 -7.99 -5.89 13.40
CA GLN A 388 -9.43 -6.09 13.48
C GLN A 388 -10.05 -5.98 12.10
N THR A 389 -10.98 -6.88 11.80
CA THR A 389 -11.74 -6.79 10.56
C THR A 389 -12.69 -5.59 10.60
N ALA A 390 -13.16 -5.14 9.44
CA ALA A 390 -14.26 -4.19 9.39
C ALA A 390 -15.45 -4.70 10.25
N VAL A 391 -16.02 -3.82 11.06
CA VAL A 391 -17.23 -4.11 11.82
C VAL A 391 -18.40 -4.18 10.83
N LYS A 392 -19.10 -5.31 10.81
CA LYS A 392 -20.28 -5.48 9.98
C LYS A 392 -21.51 -4.98 10.72
N THR A 393 -22.50 -4.53 9.98
CA THR A 393 -23.82 -4.16 10.47
C THR A 393 -24.87 -4.80 9.57
N ASP A 394 -26.11 -4.89 10.05
CA ASP A 394 -27.18 -5.38 9.21
C ASP A 394 -27.35 -4.52 7.95
N ALA A 395 -27.45 -5.18 6.80
CA ALA A 395 -27.66 -4.57 5.51
C ALA A 395 -28.37 -5.57 4.57
N PRO A 396 -29.13 -5.09 3.56
CA PRO A 396 -29.77 -5.95 2.57
C PRO A 396 -28.76 -6.92 1.92
N GLY A 397 -29.12 -8.20 1.85
CA GLY A 397 -28.25 -9.25 1.30
C GLY A 397 -27.12 -9.73 2.22
N THR A 398 -26.99 -9.17 3.42
CA THR A 398 -26.01 -9.65 4.43
C THR A 398 -26.66 -10.65 5.38
N ASP A 399 -25.98 -11.77 5.60
CA ASP A 399 -26.25 -12.69 6.71
C ASP A 399 -25.35 -12.28 7.89
N ILE A 400 -25.87 -11.45 8.79
CA ILE A 400 -25.09 -10.88 9.89
C ILE A 400 -24.76 -11.91 10.98
N ASN A 401 -25.48 -13.03 11.03
CA ASN A 401 -25.16 -14.15 11.93
C ASN A 401 -24.04 -15.03 11.35
N ASN A 402 -23.78 -14.92 10.03
CA ASN A 402 -22.70 -15.61 9.33
C ASN A 402 -21.89 -14.65 8.42
N PRO A 403 -21.33 -13.56 8.96
CA PRO A 403 -20.75 -12.49 8.15
C PRO A 403 -19.47 -12.95 7.44
N ALA A 404 -19.35 -12.60 6.15
CA ALA A 404 -18.09 -12.65 5.43
C ALA A 404 -17.28 -11.38 5.69
N PHE A 405 -16.00 -11.56 6.05
CA PHE A 405 -15.06 -10.46 6.25
C PHE A 405 -14.10 -10.33 5.07
N ASP A 406 -13.63 -11.46 4.53
CA ASP A 406 -12.70 -11.53 3.41
C ASP A 406 -11.49 -10.57 3.56
N GLN A 407 -10.91 -10.54 4.76
CA GLN A 407 -9.85 -9.60 5.11
C GLN A 407 -8.55 -10.32 5.47
N ALA A 408 -7.44 -9.73 5.04
CA ALA A 408 -6.09 -10.24 5.25
C ALA A 408 -5.31 -9.33 6.19
N PHE A 409 -4.55 -9.94 7.09
CA PHE A 409 -3.58 -9.26 7.94
C PHE A 409 -2.21 -9.85 7.64
N ARG A 410 -1.24 -8.97 7.35
CA ARG A 410 0.17 -9.31 7.16
C ARG A 410 0.94 -8.86 8.39
N LEU A 411 1.70 -9.78 8.97
CA LEU A 411 2.49 -9.55 10.15
C LEU A 411 3.94 -9.87 9.81
N PRO A 412 4.77 -8.86 9.47
CA PRO A 412 6.20 -9.05 9.37
C PRO A 412 6.75 -9.68 10.65
N ILE A 413 7.57 -10.72 10.52
CA ILE A 413 8.11 -11.46 11.66
C ILE A 413 9.54 -11.01 11.91
N THR A 414 9.81 -10.48 13.10
CA THR A 414 11.15 -10.25 13.62
C THR A 414 11.58 -11.43 14.50
N THR A 415 12.89 -11.60 14.71
CA THR A 415 13.41 -12.76 15.45
C THR A 415 12.95 -12.80 16.92
N ASP A 416 12.63 -11.66 17.52
CA ASP A 416 12.12 -11.53 18.89
C ASP A 416 10.67 -12.00 19.03
N LEU A 417 9.84 -11.87 17.99
CA LEU A 417 8.46 -12.40 17.99
C LEU A 417 8.42 -13.93 18.04
N VAL A 418 9.45 -14.58 17.48
CA VAL A 418 9.55 -16.05 17.46
C VAL A 418 10.31 -16.56 18.68
N GLY A 419 11.33 -15.84 19.14
CA GLY A 419 12.01 -16.06 20.42
C GLY A 419 12.34 -17.54 20.74
N SER A 420 12.47 -17.86 22.02
CA SER A 420 12.58 -19.24 22.51
C SER A 420 11.23 -19.87 22.86
N SER A 421 10.19 -19.05 23.04
CA SER A 421 8.84 -19.47 23.34
C SER A 421 7.86 -18.49 22.67
N PRO A 422 7.56 -18.68 21.38
CA PRO A 422 6.67 -17.79 20.66
C PRO A 422 5.27 -17.75 21.28
N ASP A 423 4.66 -16.56 21.32
CA ASP A 423 3.30 -16.38 21.79
C ASP A 423 2.28 -17.08 20.88
N ASN A 424 1.12 -17.40 21.45
CA ASN A 424 0.00 -17.95 20.70
C ASN A 424 -0.60 -16.88 19.77
N PHE A 425 -1.09 -17.31 18.61
CA PHE A 425 -2.04 -16.51 17.84
C PHE A 425 -3.38 -16.56 18.55
N ARG A 426 -4.08 -15.43 18.66
CA ARG A 426 -5.45 -15.39 19.18
C ARG A 426 -6.39 -14.87 18.12
N ILE A 427 -7.51 -15.56 17.94
CA ILE A 427 -8.63 -15.11 17.11
C ILE A 427 -9.82 -14.91 18.04
N ALA A 428 -10.25 -13.66 18.20
CA ALA A 428 -11.38 -13.26 19.03
C ALA A 428 -12.52 -12.74 18.16
N LEU A 429 -13.73 -13.23 18.41
CA LEU A 429 -14.95 -12.72 17.81
C LEU A 429 -15.57 -11.69 18.75
N LEU A 430 -15.83 -10.49 18.22
CA LEU A 430 -16.43 -9.38 18.92
C LEU A 430 -17.83 -9.10 18.38
N ASP A 431 -18.68 -8.56 19.24
CA ASP A 431 -19.94 -7.88 18.91
C ASP A 431 -19.87 -6.45 19.46
N GLY A 432 -19.71 -5.47 18.56
CA GLY A 432 -19.32 -4.11 18.92
C GLY A 432 -17.94 -4.11 19.60
N THR A 433 -17.88 -3.71 20.86
CA THR A 433 -16.65 -3.71 21.68
C THR A 433 -16.52 -4.94 22.58
N LYS A 434 -17.55 -5.79 22.64
CA LYS A 434 -17.60 -6.93 23.54
C LYS A 434 -17.02 -8.17 22.86
N GLU A 435 -16.04 -8.81 23.49
CA GLU A 435 -15.61 -10.15 23.09
C GLU A 435 -16.70 -11.18 23.45
N ILE A 436 -17.15 -11.95 22.47
CA ILE A 436 -18.20 -12.97 22.63
C ILE A 436 -17.67 -14.40 22.48
N GLY A 437 -16.42 -14.55 22.04
CA GLY A 437 -15.73 -15.83 21.92
C GLY A 437 -14.31 -15.64 21.43
N ALA A 438 -13.43 -16.59 21.74
CA ALA A 438 -12.06 -16.58 21.23
C ALA A 438 -11.43 -17.97 21.25
N VAL A 439 -10.33 -18.09 20.51
CA VAL A 439 -9.46 -19.26 20.48
C VAL A 439 -8.01 -18.81 20.51
N ASP A 440 -7.19 -19.50 21.30
CA ASP A 440 -5.74 -19.36 21.29
C ASP A 440 -5.13 -20.55 20.54
N ILE A 441 -4.27 -20.26 19.58
CA ILE A 441 -3.67 -21.21 18.64
C ILE A 441 -2.16 -21.17 18.86
N PRO A 442 -1.57 -22.24 19.40
CA PRO A 442 -0.13 -22.30 19.60
C PRO A 442 0.65 -22.10 18.30
N PHE A 443 1.74 -21.34 18.35
CA PHE A 443 2.62 -21.14 17.20
C PHE A 443 3.08 -22.47 16.61
N ALA A 444 3.45 -23.44 17.47
CA ALA A 444 3.86 -24.78 17.07
C ALA A 444 2.79 -25.48 16.22
N THR A 445 1.51 -25.33 16.55
CA THR A 445 0.41 -25.92 15.75
C THR A 445 0.41 -25.42 14.31
N VAL A 446 0.73 -24.15 14.08
CA VAL A 446 0.83 -23.57 12.73
C VAL A 446 2.16 -23.97 12.07
N ALA A 447 3.26 -23.96 12.83
CA ALA A 447 4.58 -24.33 12.36
C ALA A 447 4.70 -25.82 12.02
N ASP A 448 3.88 -26.69 12.60
CA ASP A 448 3.85 -28.13 12.31
C ASP A 448 2.82 -28.50 11.23
N ALA A 449 1.92 -27.56 10.88
CA ALA A 449 0.93 -27.77 9.83
C ALA A 449 1.59 -28.00 8.45
N PRO A 450 0.94 -28.75 7.54
CA PRO A 450 1.38 -28.90 6.16
C PRO A 450 1.59 -27.53 5.50
N ASP A 451 2.72 -27.37 4.82
CA ASP A 451 3.10 -26.10 4.17
C ASP A 451 3.04 -24.89 5.13
N LYS A 452 3.19 -25.12 6.45
CA LYS A 452 3.13 -24.11 7.51
C LYS A 452 1.85 -23.26 7.45
N THR A 453 0.75 -23.89 7.08
CA THR A 453 -0.56 -23.24 6.88
C THR A 453 -1.64 -23.99 7.64
N LEU A 454 -2.19 -23.35 8.68
CA LEU A 454 -3.33 -23.86 9.42
C LEU A 454 -4.60 -23.15 8.96
N GLN A 455 -5.42 -23.84 8.15
CA GLN A 455 -6.67 -23.32 7.61
C GLN A 455 -7.85 -24.19 8.06
N GLN A 456 -8.77 -23.61 8.83
CA GLN A 456 -9.94 -24.34 9.33
C GLN A 456 -11.06 -23.40 9.82
N LYS A 457 -12.17 -23.98 10.26
CA LYS A 457 -13.17 -23.30 11.09
C LYS A 457 -12.77 -23.50 12.55
N PHE A 458 -12.30 -22.42 13.18
CA PHE A 458 -11.94 -22.43 14.58
C PHE A 458 -13.20 -22.25 15.44
N ASP A 459 -13.39 -23.13 16.42
CA ASP A 459 -14.40 -22.95 17.46
C ASP A 459 -13.94 -21.84 18.41
N VAL A 460 -14.75 -20.78 18.52
CA VAL A 460 -14.48 -19.65 19.41
C VAL A 460 -15.39 -19.67 20.65
N GLY A 461 -16.17 -20.74 20.81
CA GLY A 461 -17.14 -20.92 21.90
C GLY A 461 -18.53 -20.41 21.55
N ASN A 462 -19.48 -20.69 22.45
CA ASN A 462 -20.88 -20.25 22.36
C ASN A 462 -21.61 -20.67 21.06
N GLY A 463 -21.17 -21.77 20.43
CA GLY A 463 -21.72 -22.26 19.17
C GLY A 463 -21.28 -21.47 17.94
N ALA A 464 -20.41 -20.47 18.10
CA ALA A 464 -19.87 -19.66 17.01
C ALA A 464 -18.52 -20.21 16.53
N THR A 465 -18.25 -20.04 15.23
CA THR A 465 -16.95 -20.40 14.64
C THR A 465 -16.40 -19.29 13.76
N VAL A 466 -15.09 -19.22 13.62
CA VAL A 466 -14.40 -18.31 12.69
C VAL A 466 -13.65 -19.14 11.65
N ARG A 467 -13.96 -18.96 10.37
CA ARG A 467 -13.21 -19.58 9.26
C ARG A 467 -12.03 -18.69 8.93
N ALA A 468 -10.82 -19.17 9.21
CA ALA A 468 -9.59 -18.44 8.99
C ALA A 468 -8.44 -19.35 8.53
N SER A 469 -7.37 -18.71 8.03
CA SER A 469 -6.09 -19.35 7.72
C SER A 469 -4.96 -18.57 8.37
N ILE A 470 -4.02 -19.25 9.02
CA ILE A 470 -2.76 -18.69 9.50
C ILE A 470 -1.63 -19.37 8.73
N ARG A 471 -0.82 -18.59 8.01
CA ARG A 471 0.31 -19.08 7.21
C ARG A 471 1.61 -18.45 7.69
N LEU A 472 2.62 -19.28 7.94
CA LEU A 472 3.96 -18.83 8.29
C LEU A 472 4.93 -19.02 7.13
N ARG A 473 5.72 -18.00 6.82
CA ARG A 473 6.82 -18.09 5.86
C ARG A 473 8.05 -17.45 6.44
N GLY A 474 9.14 -18.18 6.52
CA GLY A 474 10.44 -17.58 6.74
C GLY A 474 11.07 -17.14 5.43
N VAL A 475 12.29 -16.63 5.49
CA VAL A 475 12.98 -16.08 4.31
C VAL A 475 14.35 -16.69 4.09
N VAL A 476 14.72 -16.75 2.82
CA VAL A 476 16.08 -17.09 2.36
C VAL A 476 16.48 -16.17 1.22
N PRO A 477 17.78 -15.91 1.00
CA PRO A 477 18.24 -15.19 -0.17
C PRO A 477 17.61 -15.76 -1.45
N GLY A 478 17.09 -14.87 -2.28
CA GLY A 478 16.44 -15.20 -3.54
C GLY A 478 17.05 -14.43 -4.68
N GLU A 479 16.94 -15.00 -5.88
CA GLU A 479 17.20 -14.27 -7.12
C GLU A 479 15.87 -13.86 -7.74
N MET A 480 15.88 -12.78 -8.52
CA MET A 480 14.73 -12.44 -9.33
C MET A 480 14.51 -13.56 -10.37
N PRO A 481 13.30 -14.11 -10.50
CA PRO A 481 12.99 -15.02 -11.58
C PRO A 481 13.28 -14.33 -12.92
N GLN A 482 14.06 -14.97 -13.79
CA GLN A 482 14.15 -14.53 -15.18
C GLN A 482 12.75 -14.63 -15.77
N THR A 483 12.07 -13.49 -15.95
CA THR A 483 10.68 -13.46 -16.40
C THR A 483 10.59 -14.26 -17.69
N ALA A 484 9.83 -15.36 -17.68
CA ALA A 484 9.47 -16.07 -18.88
C ALA A 484 8.72 -15.07 -19.77
N THR A 485 9.38 -14.59 -20.82
CA THR A 485 8.75 -13.84 -21.89
C THR A 485 7.57 -14.66 -22.38
N LEU A 486 6.35 -14.14 -22.22
CA LEU A 486 5.20 -14.73 -22.88
C LEU A 486 5.50 -14.75 -24.38
N PRO A 487 5.18 -15.85 -25.09
CA PRO A 487 5.46 -15.96 -26.51
C PRO A 487 4.82 -14.79 -27.25
N ASP A 488 5.63 -14.11 -28.05
CA ASP A 488 5.25 -13.00 -28.94
C ASP A 488 4.02 -13.41 -29.76
N ARG A 489 2.86 -12.80 -29.48
CA ARG A 489 1.59 -13.08 -30.17
C ARG A 489 1.45 -12.25 -31.45
N ARG A 490 2.53 -11.95 -32.16
CA ARG A 490 2.44 -11.47 -33.54
C ARG A 490 2.09 -12.62 -34.47
N LYS A 491 0.82 -12.72 -34.82
CA LYS A 491 0.39 -13.10 -36.18
C LYS A 491 -0.57 -12.06 -36.71
#